data_AF-A0A803FUB3-F1
#
_entry.id   AF-A0A803FUB3-F1
#
_cell.length_a   1.000
_cell.length_b   1.000
_cell.length_c   1.000
_cell.angle_alpha   90.00
_cell.angle_beta   90.00
_cell.angle_gamma   90.00
#
_symmetry.space_group_name_H-M   'P 1'
#
loop_
_entity.id
_entity.type
_entity.pdbx_description
1 polymer ?
#
loop_
_entity_poly.entity_id
_entity_poly.type
_entity_poly.pdbx_seq_one_letter_code
_entity_poly.pdbx_strand_id
1 'polypeptide(L)' 'MDEADLAQKREQDMIKAALSARERSLQSPDGKCIWCKDEIVVVGTAFCSAECGDDYNKYQREMKQRLGRQYQ' A
#
# COMPACT_ATOMS: atom_id res chain seq x y z
N MET A 1 8.70 16.74 -33.52
CA MET A 1 8.66 15.84 -32.37
C MET A 1 9.58 14.68 -32.73
N ASP A 2 10.77 14.69 -32.15
CA ASP A 2 11.80 13.69 -32.43
C ASP A 2 11.66 12.47 -31.51
N GLU A 3 12.57 11.51 -31.64
CA GLU A 3 12.57 10.30 -30.81
C GLU A 3 12.75 10.61 -29.33
N ALA A 4 13.50 11.66 -28.99
CA ALA A 4 13.72 12.10 -27.62
C ALA A 4 12.44 12.67 -27.01
N ASP A 5 11.70 13.50 -27.77
CA ASP A 5 10.39 14.03 -27.36
C ASP A 5 9.38 12.89 -27.09
N LEU A 6 9.37 11.87 -27.94
CA LEU A 6 8.51 10.68 -27.80
C LEU A 6 8.87 9.85 -26.57
N ALA A 7 10.16 9.65 -26.31
CA ALA A 7 10.65 8.93 -25.13
C ALA A 7 10.27 9.66 -23.84
N GLN A 8 10.50 10.98 -23.78
CA GLN A 8 10.14 11.79 -22.61
C GLN A 8 8.64 11.78 -22.34
N LYS A 9 7.81 11.85 -23.39
CA LYS A 9 6.35 11.76 -23.24
C LYS A 9 5.91 10.44 -22.62
N ARG A 10 6.47 9.32 -23.09
CA ARG A 10 6.18 7.99 -22.53
C ARG A 10 6.57 7.89 -21.06
N GLU A 11 7.74 8.41 -20.70
CA GLU A 11 8.18 8.45 -19.30
C GLU A 11 7.20 9.25 -18.43
N GLN A 12 6.82 10.46 -18.85
CA GLN A 12 5.85 11.28 -18.13
C GLN A 12 4.50 10.60 -17.99
N ASP A 13 4.03 9.93 -19.04
CA ASP A 13 2.76 9.20 -19.02
C ASP A 13 2.83 8.01 -18.05
N MET A 14 3.95 7.27 -18.00
CA MET A 14 4.17 6.20 -17.02
C MET A 14 4.19 6.74 -15.58
N ILE A 15 4.88 7.86 -15.33
CA ILE A 15 4.93 8.49 -14.00
C ILE A 15 3.52 8.93 -13.57
N LYS A 16 2.77 9.59 -14.46
CA LYS A 16 1.39 10.01 -14.18
C LYS A 16 0.49 8.82 -13.88
N ALA A 17 0.60 7.75 -14.66
CA ALA A 17 -0.15 6.53 -14.43
C ALA A 17 0.18 5.93 -13.05
N ALA A 18 1.46 5.84 -12.68
CA ALA A 18 1.89 5.32 -11.38
C ALA A 18 1.38 6.18 -10.21
N LEU A 19 1.43 7.51 -10.34
CA LEU A 19 0.91 8.43 -9.32
C LEU A 19 -0.61 8.33 -9.17
N SER A 20 -1.34 8.20 -10.29
CA SER A 20 -2.79 8.03 -10.30
C SER A 20 -3.23 6.67 -9.74
N ALA A 21 -2.45 5.62 -9.97
CA ALA A 21 -2.76 4.27 -9.53
C ALA A 21 -2.28 3.97 -8.10
N ARG A 22 -1.58 4.92 -7.45
CA ARG A 22 -1.08 4.74 -6.10
C ARG A 22 -2.23 4.46 -5.13
N GLU A 23 -2.22 3.28 -4.52
CA GLU A 23 -3.22 2.89 -3.53
C GLU A 23 -3.21 3.88 -2.36
N ARG A 24 -4.43 4.24 -1.90
CA ARG A 24 -4.59 5.08 -0.72
C ARG A 24 -4.00 4.37 0.49
N SER A 25 -3.34 5.14 1.36
CA SER A 25 -2.84 4.62 2.63
C SER A 25 -4.00 4.03 3.43
N LEU A 26 -3.75 2.86 4.04
CA LEU A 26 -4.73 2.21 4.90
C LEU A 26 -5.10 3.13 6.06
N GLN A 27 -6.40 3.23 6.36
CA GLN A 27 -6.94 4.03 7.46
C GLN A 27 -7.75 3.14 8.38
N SER A 28 -7.70 3.43 9.69
CA SER A 28 -8.55 2.76 10.65
C SER A 28 -10.03 3.14 10.44
N PRO A 29 -10.95 2.16 10.38
CA PRO A 29 -12.38 2.43 10.20
C PRO A 29 -13.06 2.96 11.47
N ASP A 30 -12.58 2.58 12.65
CA ASP A 30 -13.20 2.84 13.95
C ASP A 30 -12.32 3.71 14.87
N GLY A 31 -11.16 4.14 14.37
CA GLY A 31 -10.17 4.90 15.15
C GLY A 31 -9.28 4.03 16.04
N LYS A 32 -9.36 2.69 15.93
CA LYS A 32 -8.47 1.75 16.62
C LYS A 32 -7.46 1.11 15.68
N CYS A 33 -6.35 0.66 16.24
CA CYS A 33 -5.30 0.00 15.48
C CYS A 33 -5.86 -1.26 14.82
N ILE A 34 -5.67 -1.40 13.50
CA ILE A 34 -6.20 -2.54 12.75
C ILE A 34 -5.57 -3.87 13.21
N TRP A 35 -4.32 -3.82 13.67
CA TRP A 35 -3.58 -5.00 14.11
C TRP A 35 -3.90 -5.42 15.54
N CYS A 36 -3.57 -4.59 16.53
CA CYS A 36 -3.77 -4.93 17.95
C CYS A 36 -5.22 -4.75 18.42
N LYS A 37 -6.02 -3.93 17.72
CA LYS A 37 -7.45 -3.64 18.01
C LYS A 37 -7.73 -2.99 19.37
N ASP A 38 -6.70 -2.58 20.08
CA ASP A 38 -6.82 -2.07 21.44
C ASP A 38 -6.56 -0.56 21.48
N GLU A 39 -5.40 -0.14 21.00
CA GLU A 39 -4.96 1.25 21.05
C GLU A 39 -5.61 2.13 19.99
N ILE A 40 -5.82 3.41 20.35
CA ILE A 40 -6.32 4.45 19.44
C ILE A 40 -5.22 4.86 18.45
N VAL A 41 -5.60 5.08 17.20
CA VAL A 41 -4.69 5.56 16.16
C VAL A 41 -4.75 7.06 16.00
N VAL A 42 -3.70 7.62 15.43
CA VAL A 42 -3.72 9.01 14.96
C VAL A 42 -4.71 9.13 13.81
N VAL A 43 -5.46 10.23 13.77
CA VAL A 43 -6.45 10.49 12.71
C VAL A 43 -5.77 10.37 11.34
N GLY A 44 -6.37 9.55 10.47
CA GLY A 44 -5.86 9.29 9.13
C GLY A 44 -4.78 8.21 9.04
N THR A 45 -4.41 7.55 10.15
CA THR A 45 -3.55 6.36 10.15
C THR A 45 -4.33 5.09 10.45
N ALA A 46 -3.70 3.94 10.27
CA ALA A 46 -4.29 2.61 10.50
C ALA A 46 -3.71 1.88 11.72
N PHE A 47 -2.57 2.32 12.24
CA PHE A 47 -1.82 1.62 13.27
C PHE A 47 -1.39 2.58 14.37
N CYS A 48 -1.36 2.08 15.60
CA CYS A 48 -0.91 2.83 16.78
C CYS A 48 0.62 3.02 16.79
N SER A 49 1.35 2.10 16.15
CA SER A 49 2.81 2.12 16.07
C SER A 49 3.31 1.59 14.71
N ALA A 50 4.58 1.87 14.41
CA ALA A 50 5.25 1.32 13.24
C ALA A 50 5.32 -0.22 13.30
N GLU A 51 5.59 -0.79 14.48
CA GLU A 51 5.67 -2.24 14.69
C GLU A 51 4.35 -2.94 14.33
N CYS A 52 3.21 -2.39 14.76
CA CYS A 52 1.90 -2.93 14.38
C CYS A 52 1.65 -2.88 12.86
N GLY A 53 2.14 -1.83 12.20
CA GLY A 53 2.07 -1.72 10.75
C GLY A 53 2.95 -2.76 10.04
N ASP A 54 4.17 -2.97 10.53
CA ASP A 54 5.10 -3.94 9.97
C ASP A 54 4.63 -5.38 10.15
N ASP A 55 4.11 -5.72 11.32
CA ASP A 55 3.53 -7.02 11.61
C ASP A 55 2.31 -7.31 10.73
N TYR A 56 1.40 -6.35 10.60
CA TYR A 56 0.27 -6.46 9.69
C TYR A 56 0.74 -6.70 8.25
N ASN A 57 1.70 -5.91 7.77
CA ASN A 57 2.23 -6.05 6.41
C ASN A 57 2.93 -7.40 6.20
N LYS A 58 3.66 -7.90 7.19
CA LYS A 58 4.28 -9.22 7.16
C LYS A 58 3.22 -10.31 7.09
N TYR A 59 2.21 -10.25 7.94
CA TYR A 59 1.08 -11.17 7.93
C TYR A 59 0.37 -11.19 6.57
N GLN A 60 0.08 -10.03 5.99
CA GLN A 60 -0.55 -9.93 4.67
C GLN A 60 0.31 -10.56 3.56
N ARG A 61 1.63 -10.31 3.58
CA ARG A 61 2.57 -10.94 2.63
C ARG A 61 2.58 -12.46 2.77
N GLU A 62 2.65 -12.96 4.00
CA GLU A 62 2.62 -14.40 4.27
C GLU A 62 1.29 -15.03 3.82
N MET A 63 0.16 -14.40 4.12
CA MET A 63 -1.16 -14.88 3.69
C MET A 63 -1.25 -14.96 2.16
N LYS A 64 -0.83 -13.92 1.44
CA LYS A 64 -0.78 -13.93 -0.04
C LYS A 64 0.08 -15.07 -0.59
N GLN A 65 1.24 -15.33 0.01
CA GLN A 65 2.13 -16.43 -0.40
C GLN A 65 1.59 -17.82 -0.06
N ARG A 66 0.77 -17.95 1.00
CA ARG A 66 0.12 -19.21 1.36
C ARG A 66 -1.08 -19.49 0.43
N LEU A 67 -1.92 -18.49 0.20
CA LEU A 67 -3.04 -18.56 -0.74
C LEU A 67 -2.58 -18.84 -2.18
N GLY A 68 -1.49 -18.19 -2.63
CA GLY A 68 -0.94 -18.44 -3.97
C GLY A 68 -0.38 -19.86 -4.16
N ARG A 69 0.08 -20.52 -3.08
CA ARG A 69 0.53 -21.92 -3.10
C ARG A 69 -0.61 -22.94 -3.07
N GLN A 70 -1.82 -22.53 -2.67
CA GLN A 70 -3.00 -23.41 -2.63
C GLN A 70 -3.64 -23.63 -4.01
N TYR A 71 -3.21 -22.87 -5.03
CA TYR A 71 -3.68 -22.93 -6.42
C TYR A 71 -2.55 -23.27 -7.41
N GLN A 72 -1.55 -24.03 -6.97
CA GLN A 72 -0.49 -24.61 -7.80
C GLN A 72 -0.55 -26.14 -7.78
#